data_AF-A0A8T3XCH1-F1
#
_entry.id   AF-A0A8T3XCH1-F1
#
_cell.length_a   1.000
_cell.length_b   1.000
_cell.length_c   1.000
_cell.angle_alpha   90.00
_cell.angle_beta   90.00
_cell.angle_gamma   90.00
#
_symmetry.space_group_name_H-M   'P 1'
#
loop_
_entity.id
_entity.type
_entity.pdbx_description
1 polymer ?
#
loop_
_entity_poly.entity_id
_entity_poly.type
_entity_poly.pdbx_seq_one_letter_code
_entity_poly.pdbx_strand_id
1 'polypeptide(L)'
;EGLKKLLSDGGINQFILKKVPVGHALVFPMCEKCHTSNPVTPKYEDGKIFTSCSNPDCDIEKYEVDILDTSRDLAVHFFIDPIRDKTVKPNANIHVFGGDYSAVHDHANGDSTDFLYTKVGKVIELMRRVSKDIPDFLVGPTFYARDGNKMSKSKDNGLRIERLKEYYGNGYVEKVVDFISYVADRGFKHIDYQVLEQKLFG
;
A
#
# COMPACT_ATOMS: atom_id res chain seq x y z
N GLU A 1 19.57 -7.28 15.82
CA GLU A 1 20.47 -8.17 15.04
C GLU A 1 19.91 -8.67 13.70
N GLY A 2 18.59 -8.70 13.47
CA GLY A 2 17.99 -9.30 12.26
C GLY A 2 18.39 -8.67 10.92
N LEU A 3 18.33 -7.33 10.79
CA LEU A 3 18.67 -6.65 9.53
C LEU A 3 20.17 -6.70 9.22
N LYS A 4 21.03 -6.59 10.26
CA LYS A 4 22.49 -6.64 10.14
C LYS A 4 22.97 -7.96 9.52
N LYS A 5 22.37 -9.08 9.92
CA LYS A 5 22.65 -10.41 9.36
C LYS A 5 22.12 -10.58 7.93
N LEU A 6 20.95 -10.00 7.64
CA LEU A 6 20.35 -10.00 6.31
C LEU A 6 21.15 -9.16 5.29
N LEU A 7 21.77 -8.07 5.73
CA LEU A 7 22.55 -7.18 4.88
C LEU A 7 24.04 -7.58 4.80
N SER A 8 24.60 -8.27 5.79
CA SER A 8 25.99 -8.74 5.77
C SER A 8 26.24 -9.91 4.80
N ASP A 9 25.22 -10.71 4.49
CA ASP A 9 25.36 -11.95 3.71
C ASP A 9 25.24 -11.71 2.18
N GLY A 10 25.57 -10.50 1.70
CA GLY A 10 25.54 -10.16 0.26
C GLY A 10 24.15 -9.84 -0.32
N GLY A 11 23.12 -9.77 0.53
CA GLY A 11 21.74 -9.49 0.15
C GLY A 11 21.39 -8.02 -0.13
N ILE A 12 22.30 -7.06 0.09
CA ILE A 12 22.03 -5.61 -0.04
C ILE A 12 21.43 -5.23 -1.40
N ASN A 13 21.91 -5.83 -2.49
CA ASN A 13 21.39 -5.59 -3.83
C ASN A 13 19.91 -6.04 -4.01
N GLN A 14 19.36 -6.80 -3.06
CA GLN A 14 17.97 -7.24 -3.04
C GLN A 14 17.00 -6.28 -2.31
N PHE A 15 17.47 -5.16 -1.77
CA PHE A 15 16.60 -4.27 -0.98
C PHE A 15 16.41 -2.88 -1.57
N ILE A 16 17.29 -2.44 -2.49
CA ILE A 16 17.21 -1.07 -3.01
C ILE A 16 17.50 -1.07 -4.51
N LEU A 17 16.45 -1.11 -5.33
CA LEU A 17 16.54 -1.06 -6.78
C LEU A 17 15.59 0.00 -7.37
N LYS A 18 16.09 0.76 -8.36
CA LYS A 18 15.33 1.75 -9.17
C LYS A 18 14.11 1.16 -9.90
N LYS A 19 14.12 -0.16 -10.14
CA LYS A 19 13.00 -0.98 -10.56
C LYS A 19 12.95 -2.14 -9.59
N VAL A 20 12.01 -2.16 -8.66
CA VAL A 20 11.88 -3.23 -7.65
C VAL A 20 11.52 -4.52 -8.39
N PRO A 21 12.44 -5.50 -8.54
CA PRO A 21 12.06 -6.79 -9.04
C PRO A 21 11.07 -7.42 -8.06
N VAL A 22 10.17 -8.23 -8.59
CA VAL A 22 9.22 -9.02 -7.81
C VAL A 22 9.92 -9.67 -6.60
N GLY A 23 9.42 -9.42 -5.40
CA GLY A 23 9.95 -10.01 -4.15
C GLY A 23 11.04 -9.22 -3.42
N HIS A 24 11.20 -7.93 -3.70
CA HIS A 24 12.10 -7.02 -2.98
C HIS A 24 11.28 -6.03 -2.12
N ALA A 25 11.80 -5.67 -0.94
CA ALA A 25 11.17 -4.71 -0.03
C ALA A 25 11.65 -3.29 -0.31
N LEU A 26 10.76 -2.30 -0.31
CA LEU A 26 11.20 -0.90 -0.28
C LEU A 26 11.47 -0.47 1.15
N VAL A 27 12.70 -0.05 1.41
CA VAL A 27 13.16 0.40 2.72
C VAL A 27 13.47 1.89 2.62
N PHE A 28 12.88 2.67 3.53
CA PHE A 28 13.03 4.11 3.59
C PHE A 28 13.62 4.47 4.96
N PRO A 29 14.83 5.03 4.99
CA PRO A 29 15.37 5.58 6.23
C PRO A 29 14.44 6.65 6.77
N MET A 30 14.26 6.67 8.08
CA MET A 30 13.51 7.69 8.78
C MET A 30 14.43 8.84 9.15
N CYS A 31 13.93 10.06 9.05
CA CYS A 31 14.64 11.23 9.53
C CYS A 31 14.80 11.15 11.06
N GLU A 32 16.01 11.36 11.57
CA GLU A 32 16.32 11.34 13.02
C GLU A 32 15.49 12.29 13.87
N LYS A 33 15.06 13.41 13.28
CA LYS A 33 14.37 14.45 14.04
C LYS A 33 12.86 14.26 14.02
N CYS A 34 12.31 14.05 12.82
CA CYS A 34 10.87 14.02 12.59
C CYS A 34 10.28 12.61 12.61
N HIS A 35 11.11 11.55 12.55
CA HIS A 35 10.69 10.15 12.30
C HIS A 35 9.67 10.04 11.16
N THR A 36 9.86 10.82 10.10
CA THR A 36 9.13 10.64 8.84
C THR A 36 10.12 10.35 7.73
N SER A 37 9.64 9.67 6.68
CA SER A 37 10.39 9.35 5.49
C SER A 37 9.66 9.86 4.25
N ASN A 38 10.40 10.10 3.18
CA ASN A 38 9.81 10.35 1.88
C ASN A 38 9.49 8.99 1.21
N PRO A 39 8.22 8.72 0.82
CA PRO A 39 7.83 7.47 0.17
C PRO A 39 8.30 7.35 -1.30
N VAL A 40 9.05 8.33 -1.81
CA VAL A 40 9.69 8.27 -3.13
C VAL A 40 10.94 7.40 -3.06
N THR A 41 11.13 6.52 -4.04
CA THR A 41 12.31 5.65 -4.15
C THR A 41 13.61 6.45 -3.97
N PRO A 42 14.35 6.24 -2.87
CA PRO A 42 15.53 7.05 -2.58
C PRO A 42 16.65 6.72 -3.56
N LYS A 43 17.54 7.70 -3.79
CA LYS A 43 18.76 7.45 -4.58
C LYS A 43 19.71 6.61 -3.72
N TYR A 44 20.35 5.61 -4.32
CA TYR A 44 21.39 4.81 -3.68
C TYR A 44 22.70 4.95 -4.45
N GLU A 45 23.79 5.23 -3.73
CA GLU A 45 25.14 5.38 -4.28
C GLU A 45 26.15 5.06 -3.17
N ASP A 46 27.15 4.21 -3.48
CA ASP A 46 28.26 3.86 -2.60
C ASP A 46 27.87 3.46 -1.16
N GLY A 47 26.86 2.61 -1.01
CA GLY A 47 26.40 2.13 0.32
C GLY A 47 25.49 3.10 1.07
N LYS A 48 25.24 4.29 0.51
CA LYS A 48 24.43 5.33 1.13
C LYS A 48 23.08 5.50 0.44
N ILE A 49 22.05 5.71 1.24
CA ILE A 49 20.70 6.04 0.82
C ILE A 49 20.50 7.54 0.97
N PHE A 50 20.21 8.23 -0.14
CA PHE A 50 19.95 9.67 -0.20
C PHE A 50 18.45 9.90 -0.31
N THR A 51 17.88 10.61 0.67
CA THR A 51 16.42 10.79 0.81
C THR A 51 16.09 12.17 1.42
N SER A 52 14.80 12.43 1.70
CA SER A 52 14.28 13.66 2.29
C SER A 52 13.24 13.40 3.40
N CYS A 53 13.02 14.36 4.32
CA CYS A 53 11.90 14.32 5.28
C CYS A 53 10.67 14.86 4.53
N SER A 54 9.53 14.17 4.65
CA SER A 54 8.27 14.58 4.03
C SER A 54 7.42 15.47 4.94
N ASN A 55 7.83 15.62 6.21
CA ASN A 55 7.18 16.52 7.15
C ASN A 55 7.53 17.99 6.82
N PRO A 56 6.54 18.82 6.44
CA PRO A 56 6.77 20.24 6.13
C PRO A 56 7.25 21.06 7.33
N ASP A 57 7.04 20.58 8.55
CA ASP A 57 7.46 21.25 9.79
C ASP A 57 8.86 20.83 10.26
N CYS A 58 9.56 19.99 9.49
CA CYS A 58 10.93 19.58 9.78
C CYS A 58 11.93 20.46 9.02
N ASP A 59 13.00 20.89 9.70
CA ASP A 59 14.12 21.63 9.11
C ASP A 59 15.09 20.74 8.31
N ILE A 60 14.98 19.42 8.42
CA ILE A 60 15.79 18.48 7.65
C ILE A 60 15.13 18.22 6.30
N GLU A 61 15.53 18.98 5.28
CA GLU A 61 15.01 18.77 3.92
C GLU A 61 15.57 17.51 3.26
N LYS A 62 16.88 17.23 3.41
CA LYS A 62 17.57 16.09 2.79
C LYS A 62 18.56 15.49 3.77
N TYR A 63 18.75 14.19 3.68
CA TYR A 63 19.72 13.47 4.50
C TYR A 63 20.21 12.21 3.79
N GLU A 64 21.36 11.72 4.22
CA GLU A 64 21.93 10.46 3.79
C GLU A 64 22.04 9.50 4.97
N VAL A 65 21.84 8.22 4.71
CA VAL A 65 21.97 7.15 5.69
C VAL A 65 22.80 6.03 5.11
N ASP A 66 23.84 5.61 5.84
CA ASP A 66 24.55 4.38 5.52
C ASP A 66 23.59 3.20 5.71
N ILE A 67 23.47 2.33 4.71
CA ILE A 67 22.54 1.19 4.75
C ILE A 67 22.81 0.23 5.92
N LEU A 68 24.02 0.26 6.47
CA LEU A 68 24.44 -0.53 7.64
C LEU A 68 24.29 0.21 8.97
N ASP A 69 23.88 1.48 8.97
CA ASP A 69 23.68 2.27 10.20
C ASP A 69 22.46 1.76 10.98
N THR A 70 22.73 0.98 12.03
CA THR A 70 21.68 0.41 12.89
C THR A 70 21.12 1.40 13.91
N SER A 71 21.63 2.64 13.97
CA SER A 71 21.06 3.70 14.81
C SER A 71 19.85 4.38 14.16
N ARG A 72 19.61 4.10 12.88
CA ARG A 72 18.53 4.70 12.09
C ARG A 72 17.31 3.79 12.04
N ASP A 73 16.16 4.35 12.35
CA ASP A 73 14.89 3.70 12.10
C ASP A 73 14.64 3.58 10.58
N LEU A 74 14.00 2.49 10.18
CA LEU A 74 13.66 2.22 8.79
C LEU A 74 12.16 1.97 8.68
N ALA A 75 11.51 2.66 7.76
CA ALA A 75 10.17 2.30 7.29
C ALA A 75 10.30 1.25 6.19
N VAL A 76 9.61 0.12 6.36
CA VAL A 76 9.59 -0.96 5.37
C VAL A 76 8.20 -1.03 4.75
N HIS A 77 8.10 -0.66 3.47
CA HIS A 77 6.83 -0.76 2.74
C HIS A 77 6.56 -2.22 2.35
N PHE A 78 5.27 -2.57 2.25
CA PHE A 78 4.76 -3.90 1.90
C PHE A 78 4.97 -5.02 2.94
N PHE A 79 5.56 -4.73 4.10
CA PHE A 79 5.72 -5.71 5.19
C PHE A 79 4.58 -5.67 6.23
N ILE A 80 3.91 -4.52 6.36
CA ILE A 80 2.86 -4.35 7.37
C ILE A 80 1.70 -5.33 7.17
N ASP A 81 1.28 -5.53 5.92
CA ASP A 81 0.19 -6.43 5.55
C ASP A 81 0.53 -7.90 5.87
N PRO A 82 1.68 -8.46 5.41
CA PRO A 82 2.16 -9.78 5.83
C PRO A 82 2.26 -9.97 7.35
N ILE A 83 2.85 -8.99 8.05
CA ILE A 83 3.05 -9.07 9.50
C ILE A 83 1.71 -9.10 10.21
N ARG A 84 0.79 -8.19 9.83
CA ARG A 84 -0.56 -8.12 10.40
C ARG A 84 -1.29 -9.44 10.22
N ASP A 85 -1.34 -9.97 9.01
CA ASP A 85 -2.08 -11.19 8.70
C ASP A 85 -1.54 -12.43 9.42
N LYS A 86 -0.23 -12.46 9.72
CA LYS A 86 0.43 -13.52 10.50
C LYS A 86 0.29 -13.37 12.01
N THR A 87 0.09 -12.15 12.50
CA THR A 87 0.05 -11.86 13.94
C THR A 87 -1.36 -11.88 14.52
N VAL A 88 -2.40 -11.65 13.72
CA VAL A 88 -3.80 -11.81 14.15
C VAL A 88 -4.11 -13.28 14.49
N LYS A 89 -5.00 -13.49 15.48
CA LYS A 89 -5.45 -14.82 15.90
C LYS A 89 -6.98 -14.96 15.84
N PRO A 90 -7.51 -15.97 15.12
CA PRO A 90 -6.80 -16.90 14.23
C PRO A 90 -6.09 -16.16 13.09
N ASN A 91 -5.10 -16.80 12.46
CA ASN A 91 -4.40 -16.22 11.30
C ASN A 91 -5.45 -15.85 10.24
N ALA A 92 -5.18 -14.79 9.46
CA ALA A 92 -6.09 -14.40 8.40
C ALA A 92 -6.22 -15.52 7.34
N ASN A 93 -7.46 -15.87 6.99
CA ASN A 93 -7.74 -16.77 5.87
C ASN A 93 -7.88 -16.00 4.55
N ILE A 94 -8.32 -14.74 4.60
CA ILE A 94 -8.54 -13.87 3.44
C ILE A 94 -8.03 -12.48 3.75
N HIS A 95 -7.28 -11.88 2.82
CA HIS A 95 -6.93 -10.47 2.80
C HIS A 95 -7.66 -9.78 1.67
N VAL A 96 -8.41 -8.72 1.98
CA VAL A 96 -9.10 -7.89 0.98
C VAL A 96 -8.38 -6.57 0.79
N PHE A 97 -7.86 -6.34 -0.42
CA PHE A 97 -7.25 -5.08 -0.82
C PHE A 97 -8.27 -4.15 -1.50
N GLY A 98 -8.04 -2.84 -1.41
CA GLY A 98 -8.72 -1.86 -2.26
C GLY A 98 -8.26 -1.98 -3.72
N GLY A 99 -9.12 -1.60 -4.67
CA GLY A 99 -8.80 -1.72 -6.10
C GLY A 99 -7.62 -0.89 -6.57
N ASP A 100 -7.15 0.06 -5.76
CA ASP A 100 -5.94 0.80 -6.07
C ASP A 100 -4.65 0.03 -5.84
N TYR A 101 -4.71 -1.10 -5.16
CA TYR A 101 -3.58 -2.01 -5.02
C TYR A 101 -3.35 -2.86 -6.28
N SER A 102 -4.35 -3.00 -7.17
CA SER A 102 -4.16 -3.67 -8.46
C SER A 102 -3.48 -2.78 -9.50
N ALA A 103 -3.28 -1.49 -9.21
CA ALA A 103 -2.54 -0.61 -10.10
C ALA A 103 -1.04 -0.94 -10.04
N VAL A 104 -0.38 -0.91 -11.20
CA VAL A 104 1.07 -0.98 -11.30
C VAL A 104 1.62 0.37 -10.86
N HIS A 105 1.97 0.46 -9.58
CA HIS A 105 2.69 1.60 -9.03
C HIS A 105 4.15 1.44 -9.43
N ASP A 106 4.56 2.12 -10.51
CA ASP A 106 5.91 2.61 -10.85
C ASP A 106 6.08 2.70 -12.38
N HIS A 107 5.41 3.65 -13.05
CA HIS A 107 5.74 3.98 -14.44
C HIS A 107 6.93 4.95 -14.49
N ALA A 108 8.12 4.43 -14.17
CA ALA A 108 9.34 4.91 -14.80
C ALA A 108 9.59 4.05 -16.06
N ASN A 109 8.87 4.39 -17.13
CA ASN A 109 9.07 3.91 -18.51
C ASN A 109 8.81 2.40 -18.75
N GLY A 110 7.53 2.01 -18.86
CA GLY A 110 7.12 0.74 -19.46
C GLY A 110 5.70 0.30 -19.12
N ASP A 111 4.93 -0.09 -20.14
CA ASP A 111 3.59 -0.68 -20.10
C ASP A 111 3.61 -2.12 -19.53
N SER A 112 4.13 -2.31 -18.32
CA SER A 112 4.03 -3.63 -17.68
C SER A 112 2.62 -3.80 -17.12
N THR A 113 1.85 -4.74 -17.68
CA THR A 113 0.55 -5.20 -17.15
C THR A 113 0.71 -6.41 -16.22
N ASP A 114 1.94 -6.74 -15.85
CA ASP A 114 2.25 -7.93 -15.06
C ASP A 114 1.83 -7.73 -13.58
N PHE A 115 0.97 -8.63 -13.12
CA PHE A 115 0.42 -8.68 -11.77
C PHE A 115 1.50 -8.60 -10.69
N LEU A 116 2.68 -9.16 -10.94
CA LEU A 116 3.77 -9.18 -9.96
C LEU A 116 4.34 -7.79 -9.64
N TYR A 117 4.10 -6.79 -10.51
CA TYR A 117 4.49 -5.40 -10.27
C TYR A 117 3.41 -4.56 -9.58
N THR A 118 2.22 -5.14 -9.36
CA THR A 118 1.18 -4.51 -8.53
C THR A 118 1.58 -4.56 -7.06
N LYS A 119 0.97 -3.68 -6.23
CA LYS A 119 1.19 -3.73 -4.77
C LYS A 119 0.79 -5.08 -4.19
N VAL A 120 -0.30 -5.67 -4.69
CA VAL A 120 -0.77 -7.00 -4.30
C VAL A 120 0.26 -8.06 -4.66
N GLY A 121 0.74 -8.09 -5.91
CA GLY A 121 1.72 -9.06 -6.37
C GLY A 121 3.02 -9.05 -5.53
N LYS A 122 3.51 -7.84 -5.20
CA LYS A 122 4.66 -7.66 -4.30
C LYS A 122 4.41 -8.24 -2.91
N VAL A 123 3.24 -7.98 -2.30
CA VAL A 123 2.88 -8.53 -0.98
C VAL A 123 2.76 -10.06 -1.00
N ILE A 124 2.08 -10.62 -2.00
CA ILE A 124 1.90 -12.07 -2.14
C ILE A 124 3.25 -12.78 -2.22
N GLU A 125 4.16 -12.28 -3.06
CA GLU A 125 5.49 -12.87 -3.22
C GLU A 125 6.28 -12.85 -1.91
N LEU A 126 6.25 -11.73 -1.18
CA LEU A 126 6.91 -11.63 0.12
C LEU A 126 6.35 -12.66 1.12
N MET A 127 5.03 -12.84 1.15
CA MET A 127 4.38 -13.82 2.04
C MET A 127 4.76 -15.26 1.67
N ARG A 128 4.80 -15.59 0.38
CA ARG A 128 5.17 -16.94 -0.11
C ARG A 128 6.60 -17.33 0.24
N ARG A 129 7.51 -16.36 0.35
CA ARG A 129 8.91 -16.61 0.73
C ARG A 129 9.07 -17.05 2.19
N VAL A 130 8.19 -16.58 3.07
CA VAL A 130 8.27 -16.86 4.51
C VAL A 130 7.29 -17.93 4.98
N SER A 131 6.23 -18.20 4.22
CA SER A 131 5.24 -19.19 4.59
C SER A 131 4.54 -19.80 3.37
N LYS A 132 4.28 -21.11 3.42
CA LYS A 132 3.42 -21.80 2.45
C LYS A 132 1.94 -21.60 2.72
N ASP A 133 1.61 -21.25 3.96
CA ASP A 133 0.25 -21.02 4.43
C ASP A 133 -0.01 -19.50 4.44
N ILE A 134 -0.54 -18.96 3.36
CA ILE A 134 -0.84 -17.53 3.19
C ILE A 134 -2.35 -17.38 2.96
N PRO A 135 -2.97 -16.26 3.37
CA PRO A 135 -4.37 -16.00 3.08
C PRO A 135 -4.64 -16.01 1.57
N ASP A 136 -5.89 -16.26 1.20
CA ASP A 136 -6.38 -15.91 -0.13
C ASP A 136 -6.45 -14.38 -0.26
N PHE A 137 -6.22 -13.89 -1.48
CA PHE A 137 -6.20 -12.46 -1.75
C PHE A 137 -7.36 -12.08 -2.66
N LEU A 138 -8.16 -11.12 -2.19
CA LEU A 138 -9.21 -10.48 -2.97
C LEU A 138 -8.84 -9.03 -3.21
N VAL A 139 -9.11 -8.54 -4.42
CA VAL A 139 -8.94 -7.14 -4.75
C VAL A 139 -10.29 -6.57 -5.11
N GLY A 140 -10.74 -5.61 -4.32
CA GLY A 140 -11.98 -4.89 -4.58
C GLY A 140 -11.86 -3.98 -5.81
N PRO A 141 -12.96 -3.36 -6.23
CA PRO A 141 -12.95 -2.40 -7.32
C PRO A 141 -12.31 -1.06 -6.93
N THR A 142 -11.93 -0.29 -7.95
CA THR A 142 -11.61 1.13 -7.78
C THR A 142 -12.86 1.99 -7.93
N PHE A 143 -13.06 2.93 -7.00
CA PHE A 143 -14.19 3.86 -7.00
C PHE A 143 -13.81 5.22 -7.59
N TYR A 144 -14.66 5.71 -8.49
CA TYR A 144 -14.50 7.00 -9.16
C TYR A 144 -15.64 7.94 -8.79
N ALA A 145 -15.32 9.21 -8.61
CA ALA A 145 -16.28 10.29 -8.39
C ALA A 145 -16.95 10.69 -9.72
N ARG A 146 -18.00 11.52 -9.63
CA ARG A 146 -18.79 11.97 -10.80
C ARG A 146 -17.96 12.69 -11.86
N ASP A 147 -16.85 13.30 -11.45
CA ASP A 147 -15.89 13.98 -12.32
C ASP A 147 -14.90 13.01 -13.01
N GLY A 148 -15.09 11.70 -12.86
CA GLY A 148 -14.22 10.66 -13.39
C GLY A 148 -12.89 10.52 -12.64
N ASN A 149 -12.64 11.32 -11.60
CA ASN A 149 -11.43 11.18 -10.79
C ASN A 149 -11.59 10.01 -9.81
N LYS A 150 -10.50 9.30 -9.52
CA LYS A 150 -10.46 8.38 -8.36
C LYS A 150 -10.85 9.14 -7.11
N MET A 151 -11.74 8.55 -6.30
CA MET A 151 -12.13 9.13 -5.02
C MET A 151 -10.91 9.22 -4.08
N SER A 152 -10.66 10.40 -3.50
CA SER A 152 -9.60 10.63 -2.54
C SER A 152 -9.99 11.68 -1.50
N LYS A 153 -9.40 11.57 -0.30
CA LYS A 153 -9.59 12.57 0.77
C LYS A 153 -9.08 13.96 0.37
N SER A 154 -7.97 14.01 -0.35
CA SER A 154 -7.32 15.25 -0.79
C SER A 154 -8.16 16.07 -1.78
N LYS A 155 -9.09 15.43 -2.50
CA LYS A 155 -9.97 16.09 -3.47
C LYS A 155 -11.38 16.34 -2.92
N ASP A 156 -11.64 15.95 -1.67
CA ASP A 156 -12.98 15.97 -1.04
C ASP A 156 -14.10 15.40 -1.92
N ASN A 157 -13.77 14.42 -2.77
CA ASN A 157 -14.68 13.80 -3.74
C ASN A 157 -15.06 12.36 -3.35
N GLY A 158 -14.70 11.92 -2.14
CA GLY A 158 -15.00 10.60 -1.61
C GLY A 158 -16.24 10.56 -0.73
N LEU A 159 -16.69 9.35 -0.43
CA LEU A 159 -17.79 9.13 0.51
C LEU A 159 -17.27 9.05 1.93
N ARG A 160 -17.90 9.83 2.80
CA ARG A 160 -17.61 9.85 4.23
C ARG A 160 -18.64 9.00 4.96
N ILE A 161 -18.20 8.23 5.95
CA ILE A 161 -19.08 7.39 6.77
C ILE A 161 -20.12 8.27 7.48
N GLU A 162 -19.73 9.48 7.88
CA GLU A 162 -20.58 10.46 8.54
C GLU A 162 -21.76 10.85 7.64
N ARG A 163 -21.51 11.09 6.35
CA ARG A 163 -22.59 11.35 5.38
C ARG A 163 -23.50 10.13 5.24
N LEU A 164 -22.95 8.92 5.15
CA LEU A 164 -23.80 7.72 5.07
C LEU A 164 -24.67 7.54 6.32
N LYS A 165 -24.14 7.84 7.51
CA LYS A 165 -24.89 7.87 8.77
C LYS A 165 -25.99 8.93 8.78
N GLU A 166 -25.71 10.12 8.25
CA GLU A 166 -26.73 11.18 8.11
C GLU A 166 -27.90 10.73 7.22
N TYR A 167 -27.62 10.03 6.12
CA TYR A 167 -28.65 9.55 5.18
C TYR A 167 -29.44 8.33 5.68
N TYR A 168 -28.76 7.33 6.25
CA TYR A 168 -29.38 6.03 6.59
C TYR A 168 -29.53 5.77 8.09
N GLY A 169 -29.11 6.70 8.94
CA GLY A 169 -29.02 6.47 10.38
C GLY A 169 -28.15 5.25 10.70
N ASN A 170 -28.59 4.41 11.64
CA ASN A 170 -27.89 3.18 12.00
C ASN A 170 -27.95 2.09 10.90
N GLY A 171 -28.84 2.23 9.90
CA GLY A 171 -28.97 1.30 8.77
C GLY A 171 -27.86 1.43 7.72
N TYR A 172 -26.96 2.40 7.86
CA TYR A 172 -25.90 2.64 6.87
C TYR A 172 -24.96 1.44 6.67
N VAL A 173 -24.70 0.65 7.73
CA VAL A 173 -23.83 -0.53 7.66
C VAL A 173 -24.45 -1.58 6.74
N GLU A 174 -25.74 -1.88 6.94
CA GLU A 174 -26.48 -2.83 6.10
C GLU A 174 -26.47 -2.38 4.64
N LYS A 175 -26.74 -1.09 4.37
CA LYS A 175 -26.67 -0.52 3.01
C LYS A 175 -25.30 -0.66 2.36
N VAL A 176 -24.23 -0.42 3.12
CA VAL A 176 -22.86 -0.59 2.62
C VAL A 176 -22.57 -2.06 2.34
N VAL A 177 -23.00 -2.98 3.21
CA VAL A 177 -22.82 -4.42 3.02
C VAL A 177 -23.60 -4.92 1.80
N ASP A 178 -24.87 -4.51 1.64
CA ASP A 178 -25.69 -4.85 0.47
C ASP A 178 -25.04 -4.37 -0.82
N PHE A 179 -24.48 -3.15 -0.80
CA PHE A 179 -23.77 -2.61 -1.93
C PHE A 179 -22.48 -3.39 -2.23
N ILE A 180 -21.70 -3.77 -1.21
CA ILE A 180 -20.52 -4.62 -1.38
C ILE A 180 -20.89 -5.98 -1.99
N SER A 181 -21.96 -6.63 -1.51
CA SER A 181 -22.46 -7.88 -2.08
C SER A 181 -22.91 -7.70 -3.53
N TYR A 182 -23.68 -6.65 -3.83
CA TYR A 182 -24.09 -6.29 -5.19
C TYR A 182 -22.90 -6.16 -6.13
N VAL A 183 -21.81 -5.58 -5.63
CA VAL A 183 -20.57 -5.36 -6.35
C VAL A 183 -19.82 -6.67 -6.61
N ALA A 184 -19.70 -7.51 -5.57
CA ALA A 184 -19.02 -8.80 -5.64
C ALA A 184 -19.74 -9.74 -6.62
N ASP A 185 -21.07 -9.86 -6.52
CA ASP A 185 -21.90 -10.73 -7.36
C ASP A 185 -21.79 -10.39 -8.86
N ARG A 186 -21.48 -9.13 -9.19
CA ARG A 186 -21.34 -8.64 -10.57
C ARG A 186 -19.89 -8.59 -11.04
N GLY A 187 -18.92 -8.88 -10.18
CA GLY A 187 -17.51 -8.86 -10.53
C GLY A 187 -17.00 -7.51 -11.03
N PHE A 188 -17.50 -6.39 -10.47
CA PHE A 188 -17.02 -5.08 -10.89
C PHE A 188 -15.52 -4.92 -10.61
N LYS A 189 -14.79 -4.42 -11.62
CA LYS A 189 -13.39 -3.97 -11.48
C LYS A 189 -13.29 -2.47 -11.19
N HIS A 190 -14.24 -1.70 -11.70
CA HIS A 190 -14.36 -0.26 -11.51
C HIS A 190 -15.81 0.08 -11.19
N ILE A 191 -16.00 1.04 -10.29
CA ILE A 191 -17.32 1.53 -9.90
C ILE A 191 -17.36 3.02 -10.14
N ASP A 192 -18.24 3.42 -11.04
CA ASP A 192 -18.58 4.82 -11.28
C ASP A 192 -19.50 5.35 -10.17
N TYR A 193 -19.40 6.65 -9.91
CA TYR A 193 -20.27 7.35 -8.96
C TYR A 193 -21.76 7.14 -9.26
N GLN A 194 -22.16 7.03 -10.52
CA GLN A 194 -23.56 6.80 -10.90
C GLN A 194 -24.10 5.46 -10.36
N VAL A 195 -23.29 4.39 -10.40
CA VAL A 195 -23.69 3.07 -9.85
C VAL A 195 -23.86 3.17 -8.35
N LEU A 196 -22.94 3.89 -7.70
CA LEU A 196 -23.00 4.12 -6.27
C LEU A 196 -24.22 4.98 -5.90
N GLU A 197 -24.47 6.04 -6.65
CA GLU A 197 -25.60 6.94 -6.46
C GLU A 197 -26.92 6.20 -6.60
N GLN A 198 -27.08 5.40 -7.64
CA GLN A 198 -28.26 4.58 -7.85
C GLN A 198 -28.49 3.54 -6.74
N LYS A 199 -27.43 2.97 -6.16
CA LYS A 199 -27.56 1.83 -5.24
C LYS A 199 -27.56 2.19 -3.78
N LEU A 200 -26.84 3.25 -3.41
CA LEU A 200 -26.88 3.77 -2.06
C LEU A 200 -28.00 4.80 -1.96
N PHE A 201 -27.98 5.87 -2.78
CA PHE A 201 -28.81 7.06 -2.58
C PHE A 201 -30.14 7.08 -3.36
N GLY A 202 -30.36 6.12 -4.28
CA GLY A 202 -31.50 6.04 -5.19
C GLY A 202 -32.58 5.06 -4.78
#